data_AF-A0A2J4ZLM9-F1
#
_entry.id   AF-A0A2J4ZLM9-F1
#
_cell.length_a   1.000
_cell.length_b   1.000
_cell.length_c   1.000
_cell.angle_alpha   90.00
_cell.angle_beta   90.00
_cell.angle_gamma   90.00
#
_symmetry.space_group_name_H-M   'P 1'
#
loop_
_entity.id
_entity.type
_entity.pdbx_description
1 polymer ?
#
loop_
_entity_poly.entity_id
_entity_poly.type
_entity_poly.pdbx_seq_one_letter_code
_entity_poly.pdbx_strand_id
1 'polypeptide(L)'
;MKLFYKSGACSLASHIALRESGLDFTLQGVDVMKKRLENGDDYLQINPKGQVPALLLDDDVLLTEGVAIMQYIADRVPDRQLLAPVGS
;
A
#
# COMPACT_ATOMS: atom_id res chain seq x y z
N MET A 1 9.28 -3.26 -1.96
CA MET A 1 8.15 -2.36 -1.65
C MET A 1 7.92 -2.20 -0.14
N LYS A 2 7.33 -1.07 0.29
CA LYS A 2 6.91 -0.79 1.69
C LYS A 2 5.48 -0.26 1.76
N LEU A 3 4.61 -0.93 2.53
CA LEU A 3 3.23 -0.51 2.75
C LEU A 3 3.10 0.24 4.09
N PHE A 4 2.65 1.49 4.00
CA PHE A 4 2.22 2.29 5.15
C PHE A 4 0.77 1.96 5.50
N TYR A 5 0.53 1.53 6.74
CA TYR A 5 -0.76 0.99 7.17
C TYR A 5 -1.14 1.40 8.59
N LYS A 6 -2.42 1.25 8.91
CA LYS A 6 -2.93 1.27 10.29
C LYS A 6 -3.76 0.01 10.55
N SER A 7 -3.51 -0.65 11.67
CA SER A 7 -4.31 -1.81 12.10
C SER A 7 -5.80 -1.46 12.18
N GLY A 8 -6.62 -2.30 11.55
CA GLY A 8 -8.07 -2.14 11.44
C GLY A 8 -8.56 -1.07 10.45
N ALA A 9 -7.68 -0.44 9.66
CA ALA A 9 -8.06 0.55 8.65
C ALA A 9 -8.24 -0.09 7.25
N CYS A 10 -8.71 0.72 6.28
CA CYS A 10 -8.87 0.31 4.88
C CYS A 10 -7.58 -0.18 4.22
N SER A 11 -6.41 0.18 4.77
CA SER A 11 -5.10 -0.35 4.34
C SER A 11 -4.99 -1.87 4.43
N LEU A 12 -5.88 -2.54 5.18
CA LEU A 12 -5.97 -4.00 5.23
C LEU A 12 -6.23 -4.61 3.83
N ALA A 13 -7.02 -3.98 2.97
CA ALA A 13 -7.32 -4.51 1.64
C ALA A 13 -6.04 -4.58 0.76
N SER A 14 -5.24 -3.51 0.74
CA SER A 14 -3.95 -3.50 0.04
C SER A 14 -2.94 -4.46 0.69
N HIS A 15 -3.00 -4.65 2.01
CA HIS A 15 -2.19 -5.64 2.71
C HIS A 15 -2.53 -7.07 2.28
N ILE A 16 -3.82 -7.41 2.20
CA ILE A 16 -4.28 -8.72 1.70
C ILE A 16 -3.81 -8.91 0.26
N ALA A 17 -4.01 -7.93 -0.63
CA ALA A 17 -3.57 -8.02 -2.03
C ALA A 17 -2.06 -8.29 -2.16
N LEU A 18 -1.21 -7.65 -1.33
CA LEU A 18 0.23 -7.93 -1.31
C LEU A 18 0.57 -9.34 -0.84
N ARG A 19 -0.19 -9.91 0.10
CA ARG A 19 0.01 -11.29 0.55
C ARG A 19 -0.40 -12.29 -0.52
N GLU A 20 -1.56 -12.08 -1.15
CA GLU A 20 -2.09 -12.96 -2.20
C GLU A 20 -1.23 -12.93 -3.48
N SER A 21 -0.60 -11.80 -3.77
CA SER A 21 0.34 -11.69 -4.90
C SER A 21 1.63 -12.48 -4.69
N GLY A 22 2.02 -12.73 -3.43
CA GLY A 22 3.30 -13.34 -3.10
C GLY A 22 4.51 -12.46 -3.36
N LEU A 23 4.31 -11.15 -3.60
CA LEU A 23 5.39 -10.19 -3.76
C LEU A 23 6.02 -9.88 -2.39
N ASP A 24 7.33 -9.63 -2.37
CA ASP A 24 8.03 -9.21 -1.16
C ASP A 24 7.68 -7.76 -0.79
N PHE A 25 7.33 -7.54 0.48
CA PHE A 25 7.05 -6.22 1.01
C PHE A 25 7.33 -6.13 2.51
N THR A 26 7.51 -4.90 2.98
CA THR A 26 7.60 -4.56 4.40
C THR A 26 6.39 -3.74 4.84
N LEU A 27 6.09 -3.78 6.13
CA LEU A 27 5.02 -3.00 6.76
C LEU A 27 5.62 -1.87 7.59
N GLN A 28 5.01 -0.70 7.53
CA GLN A 28 5.33 0.42 8.42
C GLN A 28 4.03 0.95 9.03
N GLY A 29 3.90 0.84 10.36
CA GLY A 29 2.73 1.35 11.06
C GLY A 29 2.68 2.88 11.06
N VAL A 30 1.47 3.42 10.95
CA VAL A 30 1.19 4.87 10.98
C VAL A 30 0.13 5.18 12.03
N ASP A 31 0.46 6.08 12.95
CA ASP A 31 -0.54 6.79 13.75
C ASP A 31 -1.17 7.88 12.87
N VAL A 32 -2.31 7.56 12.25
CA VAL A 32 -3.03 8.48 11.36
C VAL A 32 -3.65 9.68 12.07
N MET A 33 -3.79 9.64 13.40
CA MET A 33 -4.30 10.76 14.17
C MET A 33 -3.19 11.78 14.42
N LYS A 34 -1.99 11.30 14.79
CA LYS A 34 -0.80 12.14 15.02
C LYS A 34 0.02 12.42 13.76
N LYS A 35 -0.26 11.73 12.66
CA LYS A 35 0.54 11.73 11.42
C LYS A 35 2.01 11.39 11.69
N ARG A 36 2.23 10.29 12.39
CA ARG A 36 3.57 9.82 12.77
C ARG A 36 3.77 8.35 12.43
N LEU A 37 4.98 8.00 12.03
CA LEU A 37 5.42 6.62 11.93
C LEU A 37 5.74 6.04 13.32
N GLU A 38 5.89 4.71 13.41
CA GLU A 38 6.29 4.02 14.64
C GLU A 38 7.64 4.49 15.20
N ASN A 39 8.56 4.94 14.35
CA ASN A 39 9.86 5.50 14.75
C ASN A 39 9.80 7.00 15.10
N GLY A 40 8.63 7.64 15.02
CA GLY A 40 8.43 9.05 15.33
C GLY A 40 8.58 10.02 14.15
N ASP A 41 8.92 9.54 12.96
CA ASP A 41 9.06 10.40 11.77
C ASP A 41 7.72 10.99 11.33
N ASP A 42 7.77 12.17 10.68
CA ASP A 42 6.60 12.87 10.17
C ASP A 42 6.04 12.20 8.91
N TYR A 43 4.86 11.57 9.04
CA TYR A 43 4.23 10.87 7.93
C TYR A 43 3.80 11.80 6.80
N LEU A 44 3.57 13.09 7.08
CA LEU A 44 3.17 14.05 6.05
C LEU A 44 4.29 14.35 5.04
N GLN A 45 5.55 14.12 5.42
CA GLN A 45 6.68 14.20 4.48
C GLN A 45 6.68 13.07 3.45
N ILE A 46 6.04 11.94 3.79
CA ILE A 46 5.88 10.80 2.89
C ILE A 46 4.60 10.98 2.08
N ASN A 47 3.44 11.02 2.76
CA ASN A 47 2.16 11.22 2.10
C ASN A 47 1.52 12.53 2.59
N PRO A 48 1.55 13.61 1.78
CA PRO A 48 0.94 14.89 2.14
C PRO A 48 -0.57 14.81 2.43
N LYS A 49 -1.28 13.80 1.89
CA LYS A 49 -2.70 13.56 2.20
C LYS A 49 -2.90 13.03 3.62
N GLY A 50 -1.85 12.50 4.25
CA GLY A 50 -1.86 11.96 5.61
C GLY A 50 -2.78 10.75 5.79
N GLN A 51 -3.07 10.00 4.72
CA GLN A 51 -3.98 8.87 4.70
C GLN A 51 -3.23 7.56 4.43
N VAL A 52 -3.78 6.46 4.94
CA VAL A 52 -3.36 5.10 4.56
C VAL A 52 -4.48 4.46 3.72
N PRO A 53 -4.18 3.50 2.82
CA PRO A 53 -2.84 3.00 2.49
C PRO A 53 -2.01 3.97 1.64
N ALA A 54 -0.68 3.85 1.78
CA ALA A 54 0.27 4.34 0.79
C ALA A 54 1.34 3.26 0.56
N LEU A 55 1.73 3.04 -0.70
CA LEU A 55 2.72 2.04 -1.08
C LEU A 55 3.93 2.74 -1.68
N LEU A 56 5.08 2.64 -1.01
CA LEU A 56 6.35 3.09 -1.55
C LEU A 56 6.98 1.95 -2.35
N LEU A 57 7.27 2.22 -3.61
CA LEU A 57 7.88 1.31 -4.55
C LEU A 57 9.40 1.31 -4.39
N ASP A 58 10.07 0.35 -5.01
CA ASP A 58 11.53 0.21 -4.89
C ASP A 58 12.32 1.28 -5.67
N ASP A 59 11.64 2.02 -6.56
CA ASP A 59 12.15 3.17 -7.31
C ASP A 59 11.73 4.52 -6.68
N ASP A 60 11.40 4.53 -5.40
CA ASP A 60 10.97 5.69 -4.61
C ASP A 60 9.66 6.35 -5.06
N VAL A 61 8.91 5.75 -5.99
CA VAL A 61 7.58 6.22 -6.37
C VAL A 61 6.58 5.89 -5.25
N LEU A 62 5.79 6.88 -4.85
CA LEU A 62 4.72 6.70 -3.87
C LEU A 62 3.35 6.58 -4.56
N LEU A 63 2.71 5.42 -4.39
CA LEU A 63 1.32 5.21 -4.76
C LEU A 63 0.40 5.48 -3.57
N THR A 64 -0.67 6.23 -3.83
CA THR A 64 -1.76 6.49 -2.88
C THR A 64 -3.08 6.05 -3.50
N GLU A 65 -4.15 6.01 -2.70
CA GLU A 65 -5.45 5.46 -3.05
C GLU A 65 -5.47 3.93 -3.14
N GLY A 66 -6.25 3.29 -2.27
CA GLY A 66 -6.27 1.83 -2.14
C GLY A 66 -6.64 1.11 -3.45
N VAL A 67 -7.54 1.67 -4.25
CA VAL A 67 -7.96 1.09 -5.54
C VAL A 67 -6.80 1.07 -6.55
N ALA A 68 -6.04 2.16 -6.65
CA ALA A 68 -4.88 2.23 -7.55
C ALA A 68 -3.76 1.29 -7.08
N ILE A 69 -3.50 1.24 -5.77
CA ILE A 69 -2.54 0.33 -5.18
C ILE A 69 -2.90 -1.13 -5.47
N MET A 70 -4.16 -1.54 -5.28
CA MET A 70 -4.58 -2.93 -5.50
C MET A 70 -4.51 -3.33 -6.98
N GLN A 71 -4.89 -2.45 -7.92
CA GLN A 71 -4.72 -2.73 -9.34
C GLN A 71 -3.24 -2.88 -9.71
N TYR A 72 -2.39 -1.96 -9.24
CA TYR A 72 -0.93 -2.03 -9.44
C TYR A 72 -0.32 -3.35 -8.92
N ILE A 73 -0.81 -3.85 -7.79
CA ILE A 73 -0.37 -5.15 -7.23
C ILE A 73 -0.83 -6.29 -8.13
N ALA A 74 -2.11 -6.30 -8.52
CA ALA A 74 -2.69 -7.38 -9.34
C ALA A 74 -2.03 -7.48 -10.73
N ASP A 75 -1.75 -6.34 -11.36
CA ASP A 75 -1.12 -6.28 -12.70
C ASP A 75 0.31 -6.86 -12.73
N ARG A 76 0.98 -6.99 -11.57
CA ARG A 76 2.33 -7.61 -11.47
C ARG A 76 2.33 -9.12 -11.46
N VAL A 77 1.18 -9.72 -11.16
CA VAL A 77 1.05 -11.15 -10.94
C VAL A 77 -0.17 -11.68 -11.71
N PRO A 78 -0.18 -11.55 -13.06
CA PRO A 78 -1.33 -11.95 -13.87
C PRO A 78 -1.68 -13.44 -13.72
N ASP A 79 -0.70 -14.28 -13.38
CA ASP A 79 -0.85 -15.69 -13.05
C ASP A 79 -1.73 -15.93 -11.80
N ARG A 80 -1.82 -14.95 -10.89
CA ARG A 80 -2.63 -15.02 -9.67
C ARG A 80 -4.10 -14.65 -9.86
N GLN A 81 -4.49 -14.16 -11.04
CA GLN A 81 -5.88 -13.86 -11.38
C GLN A 81 -6.59 -12.93 -10.37
N LEU A 82 -5.84 -12.02 -9.75
CA LEU A 82 -6.38 -11.03 -8.80
C LEU A 82 -7.19 -9.93 -9.52
N LEU A 83 -6.95 -9.74 -10.81
CA LEU A 83 -7.68 -8.83 -11.68
C LEU A 83 -7.82 -9.49 -13.06
N ALA A 84 -8.99 -9.32 -13.69
CA ALA A 84 -9.23 -9.83 -15.03
C ALA A 84 -8.46 -9.04 -16.10
N PRO A 85 -8.14 -9.63 -17.27
CA PRO A 85 -7.55 -8.90 -18.37
C PRO A 85 -8.42 -7.74 -18.83
N VAL A 86 -7.78 -6.66 -19.30
CA VAL A 86 -8.50 -5.51 -19.86
C VAL A 86 -9.36 -5.95 -21.04
N GLY A 87 -10.68 -5.69 -20.96
CA GLY A 87 -11.63 -5.98 -22.04
C GLY A 87 -12.15 -7.42 -22.08
N SER A 88 -11.97 -8.21 -21.01
CA SER A 88 -12.58 -9.54 -20.83
C SER A 88 -14.10 -9.49 -20.64
#